data_AF-A0A4R7Z9B4-F1
#
_entry.id   AF-A0A4R7Z9B4-F1
#
_cell.length_a   1.000
_cell.length_b   1.000
_cell.length_c   1.000
_cell.angle_alpha   90.00
_cell.angle_beta   90.00
_cell.angle_gamma   90.00
#
_symmetry.space_group_name_H-M   'P 1'
#
loop_
_entity.id
_entity.type
_entity.pdbx_description
1 polymer ?
#
loop_
_entity_poly.entity_id
_entity_poly.type
_entity_poly.pdbx_seq_one_letter_code
_entity_poly.pdbx_strand_id
1 'polypeptide(L)'
;MQLILMALIGGMAAILANKGIAVFNDSLRPVIPEYVENRMSRKELAATSFAMSFGLVVGFGIPFSLSANIILIHSILLGTDIIGTWAPDNNKGAAGAGVVGALYGVGLTYGLEAIVNLFEVLPVNFLEDLGAVGSPIVVAFAAFPALAVAYQFGIKKGGFTLILTGIVRQIAVVVSPLMINGLEISINPEGMALIAGMTTLLIFAAGEKGEESNVGDLVSIFSKRVERIKSNLPYLAVMGGLVSAATAYLILAGDPISLNLVSEGAINEAALAALARAVGFVPLIATTAIATGVYGPVGMTFIFAAALFIQNPLIAAIVGAVIISIEILLLGKVATLLDKFPGIKKAGDNIRTSMSKVLEVALLVGGMNAANAIIPGFGFFFVAGLYILNEIGDQPIVRMAVGPTAAIMVGIIANIFALFSLV
;
A
#
# COMPACT_ATOMS: atom_id res chain seq x y z
N MET A 1 7.25 22.56 3.78
CA MET A 1 7.80 21.24 4.22
C MET A 1 7.30 20.12 3.31
N GLN A 2 5.99 19.98 3.10
CA GLN A 2 5.39 18.95 2.23
C GLN A 2 6.04 18.83 0.85
N LEU A 3 6.13 19.94 0.09
CA LEU A 3 6.75 19.94 -1.24
C LEU A 3 8.22 19.49 -1.22
N ILE A 4 8.97 19.86 -0.19
CA ILE A 4 10.39 19.48 -0.05
C ILE A 4 10.48 17.97 0.18
N LEU A 5 9.67 17.42 1.08
CA LEU A 5 9.64 15.98 1.33
C LEU A 5 9.23 15.20 0.08
N MET A 6 8.19 15.64 -0.63
CA MET A 6 7.73 14.98 -1.84
C MET A 6 8.76 15.07 -2.98
N ALA A 7 9.47 16.20 -3.11
CA ALA A 7 10.59 16.34 -4.04
C ALA A 7 11.73 15.38 -3.70
N LEU A 8 12.12 15.30 -2.44
CA LEU A 8 13.21 14.43 -1.98
C LEU A 8 12.85 12.95 -2.13
N ILE A 9 11.64 12.55 -1.77
CA ILE A 9 11.12 11.19 -1.96
C ILE A 9 11.11 10.85 -3.45
N GLY A 10 10.52 11.70 -4.28
CA GLY A 10 10.39 11.48 -5.71
C GLY A 10 11.75 11.36 -6.41
N GLY A 11 12.66 12.27 -6.11
CA GLY A 11 14.00 12.26 -6.68
C GLY A 11 14.84 11.07 -6.21
N MET A 12 14.81 10.77 -4.90
CA MET A 12 15.55 9.64 -4.34
C MET A 12 15.06 8.30 -4.90
N ALA A 13 13.73 8.10 -4.94
CA ALA A 13 13.15 6.88 -5.48
C ALA A 13 13.50 6.68 -6.97
N ALA A 14 13.43 7.74 -7.78
CA ALA A 14 13.81 7.67 -9.19
C ALA A 14 15.30 7.33 -9.39
N ILE A 15 16.19 7.86 -8.54
CA ILE A 15 17.62 7.50 -8.55
C ILE A 15 17.82 6.02 -8.18
N LEU A 16 17.13 5.53 -7.15
CA LEU A 16 17.24 4.14 -6.71
C LEU A 16 16.73 3.17 -7.78
N ALA A 17 15.62 3.50 -8.44
CA ALA A 17 15.08 2.74 -9.57
C ALA A 17 16.02 2.77 -10.78
N ASN A 18 16.59 3.95 -11.10
CA ASN A 18 17.53 4.09 -12.21
C ASN A 18 18.75 3.19 -12.08
N LYS A 19 19.30 3.09 -10.86
CA LYS A 19 20.46 2.25 -10.52
C LYS A 19 20.12 0.79 -10.24
N GLY A 20 18.84 0.41 -10.31
CA GLY A 20 18.37 -0.94 -9.96
C GLY A 20 18.69 -1.34 -8.52
N ILE A 21 18.74 -0.36 -7.60
CA ILE A 21 18.96 -0.58 -6.16
C ILE A 21 17.65 -0.93 -5.47
N ALA A 22 16.60 -0.17 -5.78
CA ALA A 22 15.26 -0.38 -5.25
C ALA A 22 14.19 -0.02 -6.28
N VAL A 23 13.11 -0.78 -6.29
CA VAL A 23 11.89 -0.47 -7.03
C VAL A 23 10.69 -0.75 -6.14
N PHE A 24 9.64 0.04 -6.28
CA PHE A 24 8.43 -0.12 -5.47
C PHE A 24 7.50 -1.19 -6.03
N ASN A 25 7.38 -1.29 -7.35
CA ASN A 25 6.54 -2.29 -7.98
C ASN A 25 7.10 -3.71 -7.75
N ASP A 26 6.36 -4.52 -7.00
CA ASP A 26 6.74 -5.89 -6.69
C ASP A 26 6.84 -6.78 -7.94
N SER A 27 6.06 -6.51 -8.98
CA SER A 27 6.14 -7.23 -10.26
C SER A 27 7.35 -6.82 -11.09
N LEU A 28 7.87 -5.62 -10.89
CA LEU A 28 9.08 -5.14 -11.57
C LEU A 28 10.35 -5.67 -10.92
N ARG A 29 10.34 -5.91 -9.60
CA ARG A 29 11.52 -6.34 -8.85
C ARG A 29 12.18 -7.63 -9.39
N PRO A 30 11.45 -8.69 -9.79
CA PRO A 30 12.02 -9.86 -10.47
C PRO A 30 12.59 -9.58 -11.86
N VAL A 31 12.22 -8.48 -12.51
CA VAL A 31 12.66 -8.11 -13.87
C VAL A 31 13.97 -7.34 -13.84
N ILE A 32 14.22 -6.55 -12.80
CA ILE A 32 15.44 -5.72 -12.68
C ILE A 32 16.74 -6.53 -12.83
N PRO A 33 16.89 -7.76 -12.27
CA PRO A 33 18.06 -8.59 -12.52
C PRO A 33 18.32 -8.90 -13.99
N GLU A 34 17.29 -9.03 -14.83
CA GLU A 34 17.48 -9.26 -16.27
C GLU A 34 18.23 -8.10 -16.92
N TYR A 35 17.95 -6.87 -16.50
CA TYR A 35 18.70 -5.70 -16.94
C TYR A 35 20.11 -5.65 -16.33
N VAL A 36 20.22 -5.81 -15.01
CA VAL A 36 21.51 -5.70 -14.29
C VAL A 36 22.52 -6.75 -14.75
N GLU A 37 22.03 -7.92 -15.17
CA GLU A 37 22.83 -9.04 -15.65
C GLU A 37 22.97 -9.05 -17.19
N ASN A 38 22.62 -7.93 -17.86
CA ASN A 38 22.75 -7.70 -19.30
C ASN A 38 21.96 -8.67 -20.21
N ARG A 39 20.85 -9.24 -19.70
CA ARG A 39 19.91 -10.06 -20.48
C ARG A 39 18.75 -9.26 -21.09
N MET A 40 18.53 -8.03 -20.60
CA MET A 40 17.49 -7.12 -21.06
C MET A 40 18.09 -5.75 -21.35
N SER A 41 17.64 -5.10 -22.42
CA SER A 41 18.04 -3.73 -22.74
C SER A 41 17.32 -2.70 -21.86
N ARG A 42 17.89 -1.49 -21.76
CA ARG A 42 17.25 -0.39 -21.00
C ARG A 42 15.86 -0.03 -21.53
N LYS A 43 15.67 -0.10 -22.85
CA LYS A 43 14.39 0.21 -23.51
C LYS A 43 13.31 -0.82 -23.17
N GLU A 44 13.67 -2.10 -23.14
CA GLU A 44 12.75 -3.17 -22.74
C GLU A 44 12.36 -3.05 -21.26
N LEU A 45 13.33 -2.73 -20.39
CA LEU A 45 13.05 -2.48 -18.97
C LEU A 45 12.09 -1.29 -18.80
N ALA A 46 12.34 -0.19 -19.51
CA ALA A 46 11.51 1.01 -19.49
C ALA A 46 10.06 0.72 -19.95
N ALA A 47 9.90 -0.05 -21.02
CA ALA A 47 8.57 -0.46 -21.52
C ALA A 47 7.85 -1.37 -20.52
N THR A 48 8.57 -2.33 -19.94
CA THR A 48 8.02 -3.27 -18.94
C THR A 48 7.59 -2.53 -17.67
N SER A 49 8.43 -1.62 -17.18
CA SER A 49 8.10 -0.77 -16.03
C SER A 49 6.87 0.10 -16.29
N PHE A 50 6.75 0.68 -17.48
CA PHE A 50 5.58 1.47 -17.84
C PHE A 50 4.31 0.62 -17.82
N ALA A 51 4.33 -0.54 -18.48
CA ALA A 51 3.19 -1.45 -18.55
C ALA A 51 2.73 -1.94 -17.17
N MET A 52 3.67 -2.23 -16.26
CA MET A 52 3.36 -2.74 -14.92
C MET A 52 2.91 -1.66 -13.92
N SER A 53 3.33 -0.40 -14.11
CA SER A 53 3.11 0.66 -13.12
C SER A 53 2.08 1.71 -13.53
N PHE A 54 1.93 2.02 -14.83
CA PHE A 54 1.11 3.16 -15.28
C PHE A 54 -0.37 3.01 -14.89
N GLY A 55 -0.97 1.85 -15.16
CA GLY A 55 -2.37 1.58 -14.81
C GLY A 55 -2.63 1.67 -13.29
N LEU A 56 -1.65 1.28 -12.48
CA LEU A 56 -1.72 1.40 -11.02
C LEU A 56 -1.56 2.85 -10.55
N VAL A 57 -0.75 3.69 -11.20
CA VAL A 57 -0.66 5.12 -10.85
C VAL A 57 -1.98 5.83 -11.12
N VAL A 58 -2.51 5.69 -12.33
CA VAL A 58 -3.68 6.44 -12.81
C VAL A 58 -4.99 5.86 -12.27
N GLY A 59 -5.11 4.53 -12.19
CA GLY A 59 -6.31 3.86 -11.71
C GLY A 59 -6.35 3.71 -10.19
N PHE A 60 -5.21 3.55 -9.52
CA PHE A 60 -5.18 3.20 -8.09
C PHE A 60 -4.55 4.28 -7.23
N GLY A 61 -3.35 4.75 -7.53
CA GLY A 61 -2.67 5.78 -6.75
C GLY A 61 -3.49 7.07 -6.64
N ILE A 62 -3.69 7.73 -7.78
CA ILE A 62 -4.31 9.06 -7.84
C ILE A 62 -5.76 9.05 -7.35
N PRO A 63 -6.63 8.11 -7.76
CA PRO A 63 -8.04 8.11 -7.32
C PRO A 63 -8.20 7.99 -5.80
N PHE A 64 -7.40 7.13 -5.15
CA PHE A 64 -7.38 7.06 -3.69
C PHE A 64 -6.83 8.31 -3.03
N SER A 65 -5.84 8.93 -3.67
CA SER A 65 -5.28 10.16 -3.13
C SER A 65 -6.32 11.29 -3.14
N LEU A 66 -7.19 11.31 -4.16
CA LEU A 66 -8.29 12.25 -4.26
C LEU A 66 -9.40 11.97 -3.25
N SER A 67 -9.79 10.71 -3.04
CA SER A 67 -10.89 10.38 -2.13
C SER A 67 -10.60 10.69 -0.67
N ALA A 68 -9.33 10.68 -0.26
CA ALA A 68 -8.92 10.92 1.13
C ALA A 68 -8.12 12.22 1.34
N ASN A 69 -7.84 12.97 0.27
CA ASN A 69 -6.95 14.14 0.28
C ASN A 69 -5.56 13.87 0.92
N ILE A 70 -5.05 12.65 0.76
CA ILE A 70 -3.75 12.20 1.28
C ILE A 70 -3.05 11.47 0.15
N ILE A 71 -1.77 11.73 -0.11
CA ILE A 71 -1.07 11.06 -1.21
C ILE A 71 -0.86 9.59 -0.86
N LEU A 72 -1.40 8.69 -1.69
CA LEU A 72 -1.08 7.28 -1.60
C LEU A 72 0.33 7.03 -2.14
N ILE A 73 1.15 6.25 -1.41
CA ILE A 73 2.53 5.95 -1.80
C ILE A 73 2.67 5.40 -3.23
N HIS A 74 1.64 4.68 -3.70
CA HIS A 74 1.56 4.10 -5.03
C HIS A 74 1.57 5.18 -6.13
N SER A 75 0.98 6.35 -5.87
CA SER A 75 0.97 7.49 -6.79
C SER A 75 2.38 7.97 -7.10
N ILE A 76 3.23 8.10 -6.07
CA ILE A 76 4.58 8.62 -6.24
C ILE A 76 5.56 7.54 -6.65
N LEU A 77 5.62 6.41 -5.93
CA LEU A 77 6.73 5.47 -6.10
C LEU A 77 6.64 4.64 -7.38
N LEU A 78 5.44 4.27 -7.81
CA LEU A 78 5.26 3.60 -9.11
C LEU A 78 5.60 4.54 -10.28
N GLY A 79 5.26 5.82 -10.17
CA GLY A 79 5.67 6.82 -11.15
C GLY A 79 7.19 6.99 -11.20
N THR A 80 7.85 6.99 -10.04
CA THR A 80 9.31 7.08 -9.97
C THR A 80 10.04 5.84 -10.46
N ASP A 81 9.43 4.64 -10.37
CA ASP A 81 9.96 3.43 -11.00
C ASP A 81 10.02 3.60 -12.54
N ILE A 82 8.94 4.15 -13.14
CA ILE A 82 8.89 4.46 -14.57
C ILE A 82 9.96 5.50 -14.94
N ILE A 83 10.00 6.63 -14.22
CA ILE A 83 10.97 7.71 -14.47
C ILE A 83 12.40 7.20 -14.35
N GLY A 84 12.69 6.43 -13.29
CA GLY A 84 14.01 5.88 -13.02
C GLY A 84 14.46 4.95 -14.14
N THR A 85 13.62 4.00 -14.53
CA THR A 85 13.93 3.01 -15.60
C THR A 85 14.01 3.63 -16.99
N TRP A 86 13.29 4.73 -17.26
CA TRP A 86 13.37 5.45 -18.54
C TRP A 86 14.67 6.25 -18.72
N ALA A 87 15.24 6.76 -17.63
CA ALA A 87 16.47 7.53 -17.71
C ALA A 87 17.68 6.66 -18.10
N PRO A 88 18.68 7.21 -18.81
CA PRO A 88 19.91 6.48 -19.16
C PRO A 88 20.65 5.93 -17.93
N ASP A 89 21.36 4.81 -18.11
CA ASP A 89 22.15 4.18 -17.05
C ASP A 89 23.59 4.74 -17.00
N ASN A 90 23.68 6.00 -16.58
CA ASN A 90 24.95 6.65 -16.30
C ASN A 90 24.72 7.73 -15.23
N ASN A 91 25.79 8.30 -14.67
CA ASN A 91 25.67 9.30 -13.60
C ASN A 91 24.83 10.53 -13.98
N LYS A 92 24.86 10.94 -15.26
CA LYS A 92 24.02 12.05 -15.74
C LYS A 92 22.55 11.64 -15.85
N GLY A 93 22.28 10.41 -16.29
CA GLY A 93 20.94 9.83 -16.35
C GLY A 93 20.35 9.62 -14.96
N ALA A 94 21.13 9.15 -13.99
CA ALA A 94 20.72 9.05 -12.59
C ALA A 94 20.38 10.44 -12.00
N ALA A 95 21.22 11.45 -12.25
CA ALA A 95 20.93 12.82 -11.82
C ALA A 95 19.67 13.38 -12.50
N GLY A 96 19.51 13.13 -13.81
CA GLY A 96 18.31 13.50 -14.57
C GLY A 96 17.05 12.82 -14.03
N ALA A 97 17.12 11.52 -13.72
CA ALA A 97 16.05 10.78 -13.07
C ALA A 97 15.67 11.40 -11.73
N GLY A 98 16.66 11.80 -10.93
CA GLY A 98 16.45 12.48 -9.66
C GLY A 98 15.74 13.82 -9.81
N VAL A 99 16.13 14.65 -10.78
CA VAL A 99 15.46 15.94 -11.05
C VAL A 99 14.03 15.72 -11.52
N VAL A 100 13.81 14.83 -12.49
CA VAL A 100 12.46 14.54 -13.03
C VAL A 100 11.59 13.90 -11.95
N GLY A 101 12.13 13.00 -11.13
CA GLY A 101 11.45 12.39 -10.00
C GLY A 101 11.07 13.41 -8.94
N ALA A 102 11.94 14.38 -8.65
CA ALA A 102 11.65 15.47 -7.72
C ALA A 102 10.53 16.39 -8.24
N LEU A 103 10.59 16.77 -9.52
CA LEU A 103 9.54 17.52 -10.20
C LEU A 103 8.22 16.74 -10.22
N TYR A 104 8.26 15.43 -10.39
CA TYR A 104 7.08 14.58 -10.32
C TYR A 104 6.46 14.56 -8.93
N GLY A 105 7.26 14.43 -7.86
CA GLY A 105 6.76 14.49 -6.48
C GLY A 105 6.10 15.83 -6.14
N VAL A 106 6.70 16.94 -6.58
CA VAL A 106 6.12 18.29 -6.46
C VAL A 106 4.85 18.41 -7.30
N GLY A 107 4.89 17.97 -8.55
CA GLY A 107 3.77 18.00 -9.49
C GLY A 107 2.58 17.17 -9.02
N LEU A 108 2.81 16.04 -8.35
CA LEU A 108 1.74 15.25 -7.73
C LEU A 108 1.05 16.01 -6.61
N THR A 109 1.80 16.74 -5.78
CA THR A 109 1.24 17.50 -4.67
C THR A 109 0.38 18.65 -5.19
N TYR A 110 0.95 19.47 -6.08
CA TYR A 110 0.21 20.57 -6.70
C TYR A 110 -0.93 20.09 -7.59
N GLY A 111 -0.73 18.99 -8.32
CA GLY A 111 -1.75 18.41 -9.19
C GLY A 111 -2.95 17.92 -8.39
N LEU A 112 -2.71 17.27 -7.25
CA LEU A 112 -3.78 16.84 -6.34
C LEU A 112 -4.56 18.05 -5.81
N GLU A 113 -3.85 19.05 -5.28
CA GLU A 113 -4.45 20.29 -4.77
C GLU A 113 -5.23 21.05 -5.86
N ALA A 114 -4.69 21.13 -7.07
CA ALA A 114 -5.35 21.79 -8.20
C ALA A 114 -6.64 21.06 -8.62
N ILE A 115 -6.65 19.73 -8.62
CA ILE A 115 -7.86 18.95 -8.92
C ILE A 115 -8.91 19.15 -7.82
N VAL A 116 -8.50 19.12 -6.55
CA VAL A 116 -9.41 19.37 -5.41
C VAL A 116 -10.03 20.76 -5.52
N ASN A 117 -9.21 21.80 -5.70
CA ASN A 117 -9.69 23.18 -5.87
C ASN A 117 -10.59 23.34 -7.11
N LEU A 118 -10.30 22.61 -8.19
CA LEU A 118 -11.17 22.60 -9.37
C LEU A 118 -12.54 22.00 -9.04
N PHE A 119 -12.59 20.88 -8.32
CA PHE A 119 -13.84 20.22 -7.94
C PHE A 119 -14.68 21.04 -6.95
N GLU A 120 -14.04 21.88 -6.12
CA GLU A 120 -14.74 22.79 -5.22
C GLU A 120 -15.49 23.93 -5.95
N VAL A 121 -15.01 24.37 -7.12
CA VAL A 121 -15.64 25.45 -7.89
C VAL A 121 -16.64 24.94 -8.94
N LEU A 122 -16.75 23.63 -9.11
CA LEU A 122 -17.70 23.02 -10.03
C LEU A 122 -19.15 23.17 -9.51
N PRO A 123 -20.16 23.21 -10.41
CA PRO A 123 -21.57 23.34 -10.02
C PRO A 123 -22.05 22.32 -8.99
N VAL A 124 -21.54 21.09 -9.09
CA VAL A 124 -21.78 20.00 -8.14
C VAL A 124 -20.44 19.65 -7.50
N ASN A 125 -20.26 20.06 -6.24
CA ASN A 125 -19.13 19.60 -5.43
C ASN A 125 -19.46 18.22 -4.87
N PHE A 126 -18.72 17.21 -5.34
CA PHE A 126 -18.91 15.80 -4.97
C PHE A 126 -17.76 15.23 -4.15
N LEU A 127 -16.86 16.09 -3.64
CA LEU A 127 -15.68 15.63 -2.89
C LEU A 127 -16.05 14.94 -1.57
N GLU A 128 -17.04 15.46 -0.86
CA GLU A 128 -17.54 14.86 0.38
C GLU A 128 -18.12 13.46 0.11
N ASP A 129 -18.98 13.36 -0.91
CA ASP A 129 -19.56 12.09 -1.34
C ASP A 129 -18.49 11.09 -1.82
N LEU A 130 -17.44 11.58 -2.49
CA LEU A 130 -16.32 10.76 -2.92
C LEU A 130 -15.55 10.16 -1.73
N GLY A 131 -15.53 10.85 -0.58
CA GLY A 131 -14.95 10.33 0.66
C GLY A 131 -15.62 9.05 1.15
N ALA A 132 -16.90 8.83 0.83
CA ALA A 132 -17.66 7.63 1.22
C ALA A 132 -17.12 6.33 0.58
N VAL A 133 -16.22 6.43 -0.41
CA VAL A 133 -15.48 5.29 -0.97
C VAL A 133 -14.71 4.54 0.12
N GLY A 134 -14.19 5.27 1.12
CA GLY A 134 -13.35 4.73 2.19
C GLY A 134 -14.08 3.94 3.26
N SER A 135 -15.34 4.28 3.54
CA SER A 135 -16.02 3.82 4.76
C SER A 135 -16.15 2.30 4.87
N PRO A 136 -16.46 1.53 3.81
CA PRO A 136 -16.52 0.07 3.90
C PRO A 136 -15.15 -0.57 4.16
N ILE A 137 -14.05 0.09 3.79
CA ILE A 137 -12.69 -0.44 3.96
C ILE A 137 -12.35 -0.58 5.44
N VAL A 138 -12.65 0.47 6.22
CA VAL A 138 -12.34 0.56 7.66
C VAL A 138 -12.90 -0.65 8.40
N VAL A 139 -14.15 -1.02 8.12
CA VAL A 139 -14.83 -2.13 8.78
C VAL A 139 -14.45 -3.48 8.17
N ALA A 140 -14.45 -3.59 6.84
CA ALA A 140 -14.22 -4.87 6.16
C ALA A 140 -12.79 -5.38 6.36
N PHE A 141 -11.81 -4.49 6.56
CA PHE A 141 -10.42 -4.85 6.76
C PHE A 141 -10.23 -5.81 7.94
N ALA A 142 -10.96 -5.63 9.05
CA ALA A 142 -10.86 -6.51 10.21
C ALA A 142 -11.14 -8.00 9.90
N ALA A 143 -11.78 -8.32 8.76
CA ALA A 143 -12.07 -9.68 8.33
C ALA A 143 -10.88 -10.38 7.61
N PHE A 144 -9.87 -9.64 7.11
CA PHE A 144 -8.82 -10.26 6.30
C PHE A 144 -8.04 -11.38 7.02
N PRO A 145 -7.75 -11.31 8.34
CA PRO A 145 -7.00 -12.39 8.99
C PRO A 145 -7.79 -13.70 8.98
N ALA A 146 -9.12 -13.62 9.15
CA ALA A 146 -10.00 -14.77 9.05
C ALA A 146 -10.02 -15.38 7.65
N LEU A 147 -10.01 -14.55 6.61
CA LEU A 147 -9.87 -15.02 5.23
C LEU A 147 -8.48 -15.62 4.96
N ALA A 148 -7.42 -15.06 5.54
CA ALA A 148 -6.08 -15.63 5.42
C ALA A 148 -6.02 -17.03 6.07
N VAL A 149 -6.67 -17.19 7.24
CA VAL A 149 -6.87 -18.51 7.86
C VAL A 149 -7.69 -19.42 6.95
N ALA A 150 -8.73 -18.91 6.29
CA ALA A 150 -9.56 -19.70 5.38
C ALA A 150 -8.76 -20.22 4.17
N TYR A 151 -7.94 -19.37 3.55
CA TYR A 151 -7.08 -19.74 2.43
C TYR A 151 -6.01 -20.75 2.82
N GLN A 152 -5.41 -20.61 4.01
CA GLN A 152 -4.33 -21.51 4.44
C GLN A 152 -4.83 -22.82 5.03
N PHE A 153 -5.83 -22.76 5.93
CA PHE A 153 -6.24 -23.89 6.76
C PHE A 153 -7.69 -24.35 6.51
N GLY A 154 -8.33 -23.81 5.47
CA GLY A 154 -9.66 -24.19 5.02
C GLY A 154 -10.80 -23.43 5.70
N ILE A 155 -11.97 -23.52 5.07
CA ILE A 155 -13.16 -22.72 5.40
C ILE A 155 -13.63 -22.87 6.85
N LYS A 156 -13.46 -24.04 7.46
CA LYS A 156 -13.91 -24.29 8.85
C LYS A 156 -13.13 -23.44 9.86
N LYS A 157 -11.80 -23.43 9.76
CA LYS A 157 -10.95 -22.61 10.64
C LYS A 157 -11.13 -21.13 10.32
N GLY A 158 -11.24 -20.79 9.04
CA GLY A 158 -11.53 -19.41 8.61
C GLY A 158 -12.84 -18.88 9.16
N GLY A 159 -13.91 -19.67 9.07
CA GLY A 159 -15.22 -19.33 9.63
C GLY A 159 -15.21 -19.18 11.14
N PHE A 160 -14.51 -20.08 11.86
CA PHE A 160 -14.28 -19.92 13.30
C PHE A 160 -13.57 -18.61 13.63
N THR A 161 -12.47 -18.30 12.93
CA THR A 161 -11.73 -17.05 13.13
C THR A 161 -12.62 -15.85 12.83
N LEU A 162 -13.43 -15.87 11.77
CA LEU A 162 -14.34 -14.77 11.43
C LEU A 162 -15.38 -14.51 12.52
N ILE A 163 -15.99 -15.58 13.05
CA ILE A 163 -16.95 -15.49 14.16
C ILE A 163 -16.27 -14.95 15.42
N LEU A 164 -15.08 -15.46 15.77
CA LEU A 164 -14.31 -15.00 16.91
C LEU A 164 -13.98 -13.50 16.79
N THR A 165 -13.48 -13.06 15.63
CA THR A 165 -13.17 -11.64 15.38
C THR A 165 -14.42 -10.78 15.42
N GLY A 166 -15.55 -11.27 14.90
CA GLY A 166 -16.83 -10.56 14.94
C GLY A 166 -17.38 -10.41 16.37
N ILE A 167 -17.23 -11.45 17.21
CA ILE A 167 -17.60 -11.38 18.63
C ILE A 167 -16.71 -10.37 19.36
N VAL A 168 -15.39 -10.44 19.17
CA VAL A 168 -14.45 -9.47 19.79
C VAL A 168 -14.79 -8.04 19.36
N ARG A 169 -15.09 -7.83 18.08
CA ARG A 169 -15.56 -6.53 17.57
C ARG A 169 -16.82 -6.08 18.31
N GLN A 170 -17.84 -6.92 18.39
CA GLN A 170 -19.12 -6.55 18.97
C GLN A 170 -19.01 -6.27 20.48
N ILE A 171 -18.16 -7.04 21.20
CA ILE A 171 -17.84 -6.77 22.59
C ILE A 171 -17.17 -5.40 22.72
N ALA A 172 -16.18 -5.09 21.88
CA ALA A 172 -15.51 -3.80 21.89
C ALA A 172 -16.47 -2.62 21.65
N VAL A 173 -17.46 -2.77 20.74
CA VAL A 173 -18.52 -1.76 20.55
C VAL A 173 -19.33 -1.53 21.84
N VAL A 174 -19.72 -2.60 22.53
CA VAL A 174 -20.56 -2.52 23.74
C VAL A 174 -19.79 -1.98 24.95
N VAL A 175 -18.51 -2.30 25.03
CA VAL A 175 -17.64 -1.96 26.17
C VAL A 175 -17.04 -0.56 26.02
N SER A 176 -17.02 0.01 24.81
CA SER A 176 -16.52 1.36 24.55
C SER A 176 -17.60 2.43 24.81
N PRO A 177 -17.28 3.56 25.47
CA PRO A 177 -16.01 3.86 26.13
C PRO A 177 -15.91 3.21 27.52
N LEU A 178 -14.71 2.76 27.89
CA LEU A 178 -14.40 2.28 29.23
C LEU A 178 -14.11 3.45 30.17
N MET A 179 -14.80 3.47 31.31
CA MET A 179 -14.49 4.41 32.40
C MET A 179 -13.58 3.72 33.41
N ILE A 180 -12.28 4.01 33.37
CA ILE A 180 -11.31 3.52 34.36
C ILE A 180 -10.83 4.69 35.20
N ASN A 181 -11.12 4.70 36.51
CA ASN A 181 -10.72 5.75 37.45
C ASN A 181 -11.09 7.18 36.99
N GLY A 182 -12.24 7.34 36.31
CA GLY A 182 -12.69 8.63 35.78
C GLY A 182 -12.03 9.06 34.46
N LEU A 183 -11.14 8.24 33.89
CA LEU A 183 -10.61 8.43 32.54
C LEU A 183 -11.46 7.67 31.53
N GLU A 184 -11.90 8.38 30.49
CA GLU A 184 -12.61 7.81 29.35
C GLU A 184 -11.59 7.19 28.38
N ILE A 185 -11.66 5.87 28.23
CA ILE A 185 -10.82 5.11 27.30
C ILE A 185 -11.72 4.57 26.19
N SER A 186 -11.63 5.20 25.01
CA SER A 186 -12.29 4.68 23.81
C SER A 186 -11.57 3.42 23.34
N ILE A 187 -12.32 2.32 23.22
CA ILE A 187 -11.85 1.10 22.56
C ILE A 187 -12.25 1.16 21.10
N ASN A 188 -11.30 0.95 20.21
CA ASN A 188 -11.57 0.79 18.79
C ASN A 188 -12.01 -0.65 18.46
N PRO A 189 -13.25 -0.87 17.98
CA PRO A 189 -13.75 -2.21 17.69
C PRO A 189 -12.99 -2.94 16.58
N GLU A 190 -12.66 -2.23 15.50
CA GLU A 190 -11.98 -2.75 14.32
C GLU A 190 -10.54 -3.18 14.65
N GLY A 191 -9.82 -2.36 15.42
CA GLY A 191 -8.47 -2.67 15.91
C GLY A 191 -8.45 -3.91 16.80
N MET A 192 -9.42 -4.06 17.70
CA MET A 192 -9.53 -5.25 18.57
C MET A 192 -9.83 -6.51 17.76
N ALA A 193 -10.74 -6.41 16.78
CA ALA A 193 -11.05 -7.51 15.88
C ALA A 193 -9.83 -7.93 15.05
N LEU A 194 -9.07 -6.95 14.55
CA LEU A 194 -7.85 -7.18 13.79
C LEU A 194 -6.79 -7.91 14.63
N ILE A 195 -6.56 -7.47 15.87
CA ILE A 195 -5.62 -8.13 16.79
C ILE A 195 -6.04 -9.57 17.03
N ALA A 196 -7.30 -9.82 17.37
CA ALA A 196 -7.81 -11.18 17.60
C ALA A 196 -7.64 -12.08 16.37
N GLY A 197 -7.92 -11.55 15.18
CA GLY A 197 -7.78 -12.27 13.92
C GLY A 197 -6.33 -12.61 13.60
N MET A 198 -5.43 -11.62 13.72
CA MET A 198 -4.00 -11.80 13.48
C MET A 198 -3.38 -12.76 14.49
N THR A 199 -3.74 -12.67 15.77
CA THR A 199 -3.28 -13.62 16.79
C THR A 199 -3.71 -15.05 16.44
N THR A 200 -4.96 -15.25 16.04
CA THR A 200 -5.47 -16.57 15.64
C THR A 200 -4.73 -17.11 14.42
N LEU A 201 -4.50 -16.27 13.41
CA LEU A 201 -3.73 -16.63 12.22
C LEU A 201 -2.29 -17.05 12.59
N LEU A 202 -1.59 -16.27 13.41
CA LEU A 202 -0.22 -16.56 13.82
C LEU A 202 -0.13 -17.83 14.65
N ILE A 203 -1.10 -18.12 15.52
CA ILE A 203 -1.16 -19.37 16.28
C ILE A 203 -1.30 -20.57 15.33
N PHE A 204 -2.20 -20.49 14.35
CA PHE A 204 -2.35 -21.58 13.37
C PHE A 204 -1.12 -21.73 12.46
N ALA A 205 -0.52 -20.62 12.02
CA ALA A 205 0.68 -20.62 11.18
C ALA A 205 1.91 -21.15 11.91
N ALA A 206 2.08 -20.83 13.20
CA ALA A 206 3.17 -21.37 14.00
C ALA A 206 3.04 -22.88 14.27
N GLY A 207 1.81 -23.42 14.21
CA GLY A 207 1.53 -24.84 14.36
C GLY A 207 1.88 -25.70 13.13
N GLU A 208 2.08 -25.09 11.95
CA GLU A 208 2.53 -25.80 10.75
C GLU A 208 4.03 -26.07 10.83
N LYS A 209 4.39 -27.31 11.18
CA LYS A 209 5.77 -27.78 11.13
C LYS A 209 6.21 -27.97 9.68
N GLY A 210 7.36 -27.39 9.33
CA GLY A 210 8.04 -27.71 8.08
C GLY A 210 8.69 -29.10 8.14
N GLU A 211 8.81 -29.75 6.99
CA GLU A 211 9.85 -30.77 6.83
C GLU A 211 11.22 -30.09 7.01
N GLU A 212 12.15 -30.79 7.67
CA GLU A 212 13.55 -30.34 7.79
C GLU A 212 14.14 -30.18 6.40
N SER A 213 14.07 -28.96 5.87
CA SER A 213 14.77 -28.62 4.65
C SER A 213 16.19 -28.18 5.01
N ASN A 214 17.18 -28.79 4.38
CA ASN A 214 18.59 -28.40 4.48
C ASN A 214 18.81 -27.07 3.73
N VAL A 215 18.44 -25.94 4.35
CA VAL A 215 18.45 -24.60 3.72
C VAL A 215 19.62 -23.73 4.17
N GLY A 216 20.79 -24.34 4.39
CA GLY A 216 22.04 -23.59 4.34
C GLY A 216 22.30 -22.96 2.96
N ASP A 217 21.62 -23.45 1.91
CA ASP A 217 21.95 -23.18 0.51
C ASP A 217 21.35 -21.91 -0.11
N LEU A 218 20.13 -21.46 0.23
CA LEU A 218 19.54 -20.27 -0.43
C LEU A 218 20.31 -18.98 -0.10
N VAL A 219 20.78 -18.82 1.14
CA VAL A 219 21.55 -17.63 1.55
C VAL A 219 22.99 -17.70 1.03
N SER A 220 23.59 -18.90 0.90
CA SER A 220 24.93 -19.06 0.33
C SER A 220 24.91 -18.77 -1.18
N ILE A 221 23.88 -19.24 -1.90
CA ILE A 221 23.68 -19.02 -3.34
C ILE A 221 23.42 -17.54 -3.66
N PHE A 222 22.64 -16.83 -2.83
CA PHE A 222 22.28 -15.42 -3.04
C PHE A 222 23.08 -14.41 -2.22
N SER A 223 24.19 -14.84 -1.60
CA SER A 223 25.08 -14.00 -0.78
C SER A 223 25.47 -12.68 -1.47
N LYS A 224 25.87 -12.74 -2.75
CA LYS A 224 26.21 -11.55 -3.57
C LYS A 224 25.04 -10.57 -3.73
N ARG A 225 23.81 -11.08 -3.88
CA ARG A 225 22.60 -10.26 -4.02
C ARG A 225 22.27 -9.54 -2.70
N VAL A 226 22.43 -10.24 -1.58
CA VAL A 226 22.27 -9.64 -0.23
C VAL A 226 23.36 -8.60 0.06
N GLU A 227 24.62 -8.88 -0.29
CA GLU A 227 25.73 -7.93 -0.16
C GLU A 227 25.51 -6.65 -0.97
N ARG A 228 24.96 -6.77 -2.19
CA ARG A 228 24.58 -5.63 -3.01
C ARG A 228 23.53 -4.73 -2.33
N ILE A 229 22.55 -5.32 -1.65
CA ILE A 229 21.57 -4.53 -0.88
C ILE A 229 22.26 -3.83 0.30
N LYS A 230 23.09 -4.56 1.04
CA LYS A 230 23.83 -4.02 2.21
C LYS A 230 24.78 -2.88 1.82
N SER A 231 25.44 -2.95 0.67
CA SER A 231 26.34 -1.88 0.22
C SER A 231 25.61 -0.57 -0.13
N ASN A 232 24.30 -0.65 -0.41
CA ASN A 232 23.44 0.51 -0.67
C ASN A 232 22.60 0.94 0.55
N LEU A 233 22.90 0.39 1.73
CA LEU A 233 22.15 0.68 2.97
C LEU A 233 22.01 2.18 3.26
N PRO A 234 23.04 3.05 3.15
CA PRO A 234 22.88 4.48 3.44
C PRO A 234 21.78 5.14 2.59
N TYR A 235 21.70 4.79 1.31
CA TYR A 235 20.68 5.31 0.39
C TYR A 235 19.28 4.82 0.77
N LEU A 236 19.15 3.53 1.09
CA LEU A 236 17.88 2.94 1.52
C LEU A 236 17.41 3.51 2.87
N ALA A 237 18.33 3.74 3.81
CA ALA A 237 18.03 4.34 5.11
C ALA A 237 17.53 5.79 4.96
N VAL A 238 18.17 6.59 4.10
CA VAL A 238 17.70 7.96 3.78
C VAL A 238 16.29 7.92 3.19
N MET A 239 16.03 7.02 2.25
CA MET A 239 14.70 6.84 1.68
C MET A 239 13.66 6.48 2.74
N GLY A 240 13.98 5.53 3.63
CA GLY A 240 13.12 5.16 4.77
C GLY A 240 12.81 6.34 5.68
N GLY A 241 13.81 7.15 6.02
CA GLY A 241 13.62 8.34 6.84
C GLY A 241 12.75 9.40 6.18
N LEU A 242 12.92 9.64 4.89
CA LEU A 242 12.09 10.58 4.13
C LEU A 242 10.61 10.15 4.09
N VAL A 243 10.36 8.86 3.80
CA VAL A 243 9.00 8.31 3.75
C VAL A 243 8.35 8.31 5.13
N SER A 244 9.08 7.94 6.19
CA SER A 244 8.58 8.02 7.56
C SER A 244 8.25 9.45 7.98
N ALA A 245 9.07 10.44 7.62
CA ALA A 245 8.78 11.84 7.89
C ALA A 245 7.47 12.28 7.20
N ALA A 246 7.31 11.97 5.91
CA ALA A 246 6.10 12.29 5.16
C ALA A 246 4.85 11.59 5.71
N THR A 247 5.01 10.34 6.19
CA THR A 247 3.93 9.59 6.83
C THR A 247 3.52 10.19 8.18
N ALA A 248 4.49 10.59 9.01
CA ALA A 248 4.21 11.24 10.29
C ALA A 248 3.59 12.64 10.12
N TYR A 249 3.83 13.30 8.99
CA TYR A 249 3.12 14.52 8.59
C TYR A 249 1.72 14.26 8.01
N LEU A 250 1.29 13.00 7.88
CA LEU A 250 0.03 12.58 7.25
C LEU A 250 -0.12 13.05 5.79
N ILE A 251 1.00 13.36 5.12
CA ILE A 251 1.03 13.72 3.70
C ILE A 251 0.92 12.47 2.84
N LEU A 252 1.47 11.36 3.34
CA LEU A 252 1.74 10.15 2.60
C LEU A 252 1.24 8.94 3.38
N ALA A 253 0.42 8.11 2.74
CA ALA A 253 -0.04 6.85 3.32
C ALA A 253 0.54 5.64 2.58
N GLY A 254 0.86 4.59 3.31
CA GLY A 254 1.49 3.38 2.76
C GLY A 254 0.53 2.49 1.97
N ASP A 255 -0.77 2.60 2.23
CA ASP A 255 -1.79 1.76 1.62
C ASP A 255 -3.19 2.36 1.76
N PRO A 256 -4.18 1.88 0.96
CA PRO A 256 -5.55 2.36 1.06
C PRO A 256 -6.20 2.28 2.43
N ILE A 257 -5.87 1.28 3.26
CA ILE A 257 -6.53 1.09 4.55
C ILE A 257 -6.04 2.14 5.52
N SER A 258 -4.71 2.25 5.68
CA SER A 258 -4.12 3.29 6.52
C SER A 258 -4.48 4.69 6.02
N LEU A 259 -4.55 4.90 4.71
CA LEU A 259 -5.00 6.15 4.09
C LEU A 259 -6.41 6.55 4.53
N ASN A 260 -7.39 5.64 4.41
CA ASN A 260 -8.78 5.96 4.76
C ASN A 260 -9.00 6.10 6.27
N LEU A 261 -8.28 5.30 7.08
CA LEU A 261 -8.29 5.45 8.54
C LEU A 261 -7.70 6.80 8.97
N VAL A 262 -6.61 7.24 8.34
CA VAL A 262 -6.03 8.56 8.62
C VAL A 262 -6.98 9.69 8.21
N SER A 263 -7.67 9.59 7.07
CA SER A 263 -8.63 10.62 6.66
C SER A 263 -9.83 10.73 7.60
N GLU A 264 -10.20 9.65 8.28
CA GLU A 264 -11.25 9.66 9.33
C GLU A 264 -10.71 10.08 10.72
N GLY A 265 -9.42 10.39 10.84
CA GLY A 265 -8.77 10.76 12.12
C GLY A 265 -8.39 9.56 13.00
N ALA A 266 -8.62 8.32 12.54
CA ALA A 266 -8.31 7.07 13.22
C ALA A 266 -6.84 6.66 13.05
N ILE A 267 -5.91 7.48 13.55
CA ILE A 267 -4.46 7.31 13.30
C ILE A 267 -3.91 6.05 13.98
N ASN A 268 -4.38 5.69 15.17
CA ASN A 268 -3.89 4.52 15.89
C ASN A 268 -4.28 3.21 15.19
N GLU A 269 -5.48 3.20 14.64
CA GLU A 269 -6.04 2.13 13.83
C GLU A 269 -5.27 2.01 12.52
N ALA A 270 -4.98 3.14 11.87
CA ALA A 270 -4.14 3.19 10.69
C ALA A 270 -2.75 2.58 10.97
N ALA A 271 -2.17 2.88 12.14
CA ALA A 271 -0.88 2.35 12.56
C ALA A 271 -0.94 0.83 12.81
N LEU A 272 -1.99 0.33 13.45
CA LEU A 272 -2.23 -1.11 13.65
C LEU A 272 -2.46 -1.84 12.32
N ALA A 273 -3.23 -1.24 11.42
CA ALA A 273 -3.47 -1.78 10.08
C ALA A 273 -2.17 -1.85 9.27
N ALA A 274 -1.37 -0.78 9.28
CA ALA A 274 -0.06 -0.74 8.66
C ALA A 274 0.90 -1.79 9.26
N LEU A 275 0.83 -2.03 10.56
CA LEU A 275 1.65 -3.05 11.23
C LEU A 275 1.25 -4.47 10.81
N ALA A 276 -0.04 -4.77 10.82
CA ALA A 276 -0.56 -6.08 10.39
C ALA A 276 -0.23 -6.34 8.91
N ARG A 277 -0.33 -5.31 8.07
CA ARG A 277 0.11 -5.34 6.68
C ARG A 277 1.61 -5.64 6.59
N ALA A 278 2.46 -4.93 7.33
CA ALA A 278 3.91 -5.14 7.31
C ALA A 278 4.29 -6.59 7.57
N VAL A 279 3.67 -7.23 8.57
CA VAL A 279 3.86 -8.67 8.86
C VAL A 279 3.54 -9.55 7.65
N GLY A 280 2.45 -9.26 6.94
CA GLY A 280 2.06 -10.00 5.73
C GLY A 280 3.02 -9.81 4.55
N PHE A 281 3.66 -8.65 4.43
CA PHE A 281 4.59 -8.35 3.34
C PHE A 281 6.02 -8.85 3.59
N VAL A 282 6.40 -9.18 4.83
CA VAL A 282 7.75 -9.68 5.18
C VAL A 282 8.18 -10.85 4.28
N PRO A 283 7.39 -11.94 4.11
CA PRO A 283 7.85 -13.07 3.30
C PRO A 283 8.07 -12.72 1.83
N LEU A 284 7.14 -11.98 1.22
CA LEU A 284 7.25 -11.56 -0.17
C LEU A 284 8.47 -10.66 -0.39
N ILE A 285 8.62 -9.62 0.43
CA ILE A 285 9.68 -8.63 0.24
C ILE A 285 11.05 -9.23 0.55
N ALA A 286 11.17 -10.03 1.62
CA ALA A 286 12.44 -10.66 1.98
C ALA A 286 12.90 -11.67 0.92
N THR A 287 12.00 -12.58 0.49
CA THR A 287 12.36 -13.61 -0.50
C THR A 287 12.69 -13.00 -1.85
N THR A 288 11.88 -12.06 -2.34
CA THR A 288 12.16 -11.39 -3.61
C THR A 288 13.41 -10.53 -3.54
N ALA A 289 13.67 -9.82 -2.44
CA ALA A 289 14.89 -9.03 -2.28
C ALA A 289 16.16 -9.89 -2.30
N ILE A 290 16.15 -11.02 -1.59
CA ILE A 290 17.28 -11.97 -1.58
C ILE A 290 17.46 -12.56 -2.97
N ALA A 291 16.36 -12.98 -3.59
CA ALA A 291 16.39 -13.60 -4.91
C ALA A 291 16.85 -12.62 -5.99
N THR A 292 16.58 -11.31 -5.88
CA THR A 292 16.84 -10.31 -6.96
C THR A 292 18.03 -9.38 -6.68
N GLY A 293 18.41 -9.19 -5.41
CA GLY A 293 19.38 -8.17 -5.00
C GLY A 293 18.84 -6.74 -5.15
N VAL A 294 17.52 -6.59 -5.24
CA VAL A 294 16.81 -5.32 -5.41
C VAL A 294 15.83 -5.17 -4.25
N TYR A 295 15.92 -4.06 -3.52
CA TYR A 295 15.11 -3.86 -2.32
C TYR A 295 13.84 -3.04 -2.60
N GLY A 296 12.98 -2.94 -1.59
CA GLY A 296 11.84 -2.01 -1.64
C GLY A 296 12.28 -0.64 -1.11
N PRO A 297 11.91 0.48 -1.76
CA PRO A 297 12.24 1.83 -1.26
C PRO A 297 11.62 2.12 0.12
N VAL A 298 10.58 1.38 0.52
CA VAL A 298 9.90 1.47 1.82
C VAL A 298 10.16 0.25 2.73
N GLY A 299 11.16 -0.58 2.36
CA GLY A 299 11.51 -1.80 3.08
C GLY A 299 10.35 -2.78 3.21
N MET A 300 10.29 -3.47 4.36
CA MET A 300 9.18 -4.36 4.73
C MET A 300 7.96 -3.61 5.27
N THR A 301 7.87 -2.30 5.01
CA THR A 301 6.73 -1.40 5.30
C THR A 301 6.46 -1.09 6.78
N PHE A 302 7.26 -1.61 7.72
CA PHE A 302 7.17 -1.29 9.15
C PHE A 302 7.32 0.21 9.44
N ILE A 303 8.02 0.93 8.56
CA ILE A 303 8.23 2.37 8.64
C ILE A 303 6.93 3.18 8.68
N PHE A 304 5.85 2.71 8.05
CA PHE A 304 4.55 3.39 8.05
C PHE A 304 3.88 3.29 9.41
N ALA A 305 3.81 2.07 9.97
CA ALA A 305 3.24 1.85 11.30
C ALA A 305 4.00 2.66 12.37
N ALA A 306 5.33 2.60 12.37
CA ALA A 306 6.15 3.36 13.31
C ALA A 306 5.92 4.87 13.18
N ALA A 307 5.89 5.40 11.95
CA ALA A 307 5.66 6.82 11.72
C ALA A 307 4.28 7.29 12.21
N LEU A 308 3.23 6.49 11.98
CA LEU A 308 1.86 6.79 12.43
C LEU A 308 1.72 6.74 13.97
N PHE A 309 2.47 5.87 14.65
CA PHE A 309 2.52 5.89 16.12
C PHE A 309 3.33 7.07 16.68
N ILE A 310 4.41 7.46 16.02
CA ILE A 310 5.31 8.51 16.50
C ILE A 310 4.72 9.90 16.31
N GLN A 311 4.06 10.17 15.17
CA GLN A 311 3.43 11.45 14.80
C GLN A 311 4.35 12.70 14.86
N ASN A 312 5.63 12.51 15.17
CA ASN A 312 6.68 13.52 15.12
C ASN A 312 7.60 13.23 13.92
N PRO A 313 7.60 14.07 12.87
CA PRO A 313 8.30 13.80 11.62
C PRO A 313 9.82 13.65 11.74
N LEU A 314 10.46 14.40 12.64
CA LEU A 314 11.91 14.32 12.86
C LEU A 314 12.29 12.99 13.50
N ILE A 315 11.56 12.61 14.56
CA ILE A 315 11.78 11.33 15.25
C ILE A 315 11.41 10.18 14.31
N ALA A 316 10.30 10.30 13.57
CA ALA A 316 9.89 9.31 12.59
C ALA A 316 10.94 9.15 11.49
N ALA A 317 11.60 10.21 11.04
CA ALA A 317 12.68 10.11 10.05
C ALA A 317 13.85 9.26 10.56
N ILE A 318 14.28 9.52 11.80
CA ILE A 318 15.39 8.78 12.43
C ILE A 318 14.97 7.32 12.62
N VAL A 319 13.79 7.07 13.18
CA VAL A 319 13.27 5.72 13.42
C VAL A 319 13.07 4.97 12.11
N GLY A 320 12.55 5.62 11.07
CA GLY A 320 12.41 5.03 9.73
C GLY A 320 13.74 4.58 9.13
N ALA A 321 14.76 5.44 9.21
CA ALA A 321 16.12 5.10 8.78
C ALA A 321 16.70 3.91 9.58
N VAL A 322 16.48 3.89 10.89
CA VAL A 322 16.90 2.78 11.77
C VAL A 322 16.17 1.48 11.43
N ILE A 323 14.85 1.53 11.23
CA ILE A 323 14.05 0.37 10.85
C ILE A 323 14.58 -0.23 9.55
N ILE A 324 14.70 0.56 8.47
CA ILE A 324 15.25 0.06 7.20
C ILE A 324 16.65 -0.54 7.36
N SER A 325 17.50 0.11 8.16
CA SER A 325 18.85 -0.39 8.43
C SER A 325 18.81 -1.75 9.12
N ILE A 326 17.98 -1.91 10.15
CA ILE A 326 17.79 -3.18 10.87
C ILE A 326 17.23 -4.25 9.93
N GLU A 327 16.20 -3.91 9.14
CA GLU A 327 15.60 -4.81 8.17
C GLU A 327 16.65 -5.38 7.21
N ILE A 328 17.48 -4.52 6.61
CA ILE A 328 18.55 -4.91 5.67
C ILE A 328 19.62 -5.77 6.35
N LEU A 329 20.05 -5.39 7.56
CA LEU A 329 21.07 -6.15 8.29
C LEU A 329 20.57 -7.54 8.69
N LEU A 330 19.27 -7.67 8.96
CA LEU A 330 18.62 -8.92 9.35
C LEU A 330 18.09 -9.74 8.16
N LEU A 331 18.12 -9.25 6.92
CA LEU A 331 17.57 -9.94 5.73
C LEU A 331 17.94 -11.42 5.65
N GLY A 332 19.23 -11.75 5.81
CA GLY A 332 19.70 -13.13 5.79
C GLY A 332 19.10 -13.99 6.90
N LYS A 333 18.96 -13.44 8.12
CA LYS A 333 18.34 -14.14 9.26
C LYS A 333 16.84 -14.33 9.07
N VAL A 334 16.16 -13.33 8.52
CA VAL A 334 14.72 -13.40 8.19
C VAL A 334 14.46 -14.51 7.18
N ALA A 335 15.29 -14.65 6.14
CA ALA A 335 15.19 -15.76 5.20
C ALA A 335 15.29 -17.13 5.89
N THR A 336 16.34 -17.33 6.69
CA THR A 336 16.54 -18.58 7.43
C THR A 336 15.38 -18.87 8.38
N LEU A 337 14.79 -17.84 8.99
CA LEU A 337 13.61 -17.99 9.85
C LEU A 337 12.38 -18.42 9.06
N LEU A 338 12.11 -17.76 7.92
CA LEU A 338 10.95 -18.07 7.07
C LEU A 338 11.01 -19.49 6.50
N ASP A 339 12.21 -20.02 6.24
CA ASP A 339 12.36 -21.40 5.78
C ASP A 339 12.17 -22.42 6.93
N LYS A 340 12.51 -22.06 8.17
CA LYS A 340 12.19 -22.88 9.36
C LYS A 340 10.70 -22.87 9.73
N PHE A 341 9.99 -21.81 9.37
CA PHE A 341 8.57 -21.64 9.65
C PHE A 341 7.77 -21.46 8.35
N PRO A 342 7.62 -22.53 7.54
CA PRO A 342 6.93 -22.45 6.26
C PRO A 342 5.46 -22.06 6.40
N GLY A 343 4.83 -22.35 7.55
CA GLY A 343 3.49 -21.87 7.86
C GLY A 343 3.39 -20.35 7.93
N ILE A 344 4.39 -19.67 8.48
CA ILE A 344 4.45 -18.20 8.53
C ILE A 344 4.71 -17.62 7.13
N LYS A 345 5.57 -18.27 6.35
CA LYS A 345 5.82 -17.90 4.95
C LYS A 345 4.53 -17.96 4.11
N LYS A 346 3.79 -19.07 4.17
CA LYS A 346 2.48 -19.23 3.52
C LYS A 346 1.44 -18.26 4.06
N ALA A 347 1.44 -17.99 5.37
CA ALA A 347 0.52 -17.04 5.98
C ALA A 347 0.71 -15.63 5.40
N GLY A 348 1.94 -15.19 5.14
CA GLY A 348 2.19 -13.89 4.49
C GLY A 348 1.55 -13.79 3.10
N ASP A 349 1.70 -14.82 2.26
CA ASP A 349 1.09 -14.86 0.93
C ASP A 349 -0.44 -14.83 0.99
N ASN A 350 -1.02 -15.56 1.95
CA ASN A 350 -2.46 -15.59 2.20
C ASN A 350 -2.96 -14.27 2.80
N ILE A 351 -2.20 -13.59 3.66
CA ILE A 351 -2.51 -12.25 4.17
C ILE A 351 -2.62 -11.27 2.99
N ARG A 352 -1.63 -11.25 2.09
CA ARG A 352 -1.64 -10.38 0.91
C ARG A 352 -2.86 -10.62 0.01
N THR A 353 -3.16 -11.89 -0.24
CA THR A 353 -4.30 -12.30 -1.06
C THR A 353 -5.61 -11.86 -0.42
N SER A 354 -5.79 -12.13 0.87
CA SER A 354 -6.97 -11.72 1.64
C SER A 354 -7.14 -10.21 1.68
N MET A 355 -6.08 -9.43 1.94
CA MET A 355 -6.16 -7.96 1.93
C MET A 355 -6.63 -7.44 0.56
N SER A 356 -6.10 -7.99 -0.53
CA SER A 356 -6.48 -7.58 -1.89
C SER A 356 -7.95 -7.90 -2.18
N LYS A 357 -8.43 -9.07 -1.77
CA LYS A 357 -9.83 -9.50 -1.97
C LYS A 357 -10.83 -8.73 -1.13
N VAL A 358 -10.48 -8.44 0.13
CA VAL A 358 -11.30 -7.59 1.00
C VAL A 358 -11.41 -6.18 0.41
N LEU A 359 -10.29 -5.61 -0.05
CA LEU A 359 -10.29 -4.30 -0.70
C LEU A 359 -11.13 -4.30 -1.97
N GLU A 360 -10.99 -5.29 -2.85
CA GLU A 360 -11.79 -5.41 -4.08
C GLU A 360 -13.30 -5.28 -3.80
N VAL A 361 -13.80 -5.99 -2.79
CA VAL A 361 -15.22 -5.93 -2.40
C VAL A 361 -15.57 -4.61 -1.71
N ALA A 362 -14.78 -4.20 -0.72
CA ALA A 362 -15.05 -2.98 0.06
C ALA A 362 -15.09 -1.73 -0.82
N LEU A 363 -14.20 -1.65 -1.81
CA LEU A 363 -14.07 -0.52 -2.72
C LEU A 363 -15.15 -0.49 -3.80
N LEU A 364 -15.60 -1.66 -4.24
CA LEU A 364 -16.75 -1.72 -5.14
C LEU A 364 -18.00 -1.20 -4.41
N VAL A 365 -18.25 -1.65 -3.18
CA VAL A 365 -19.37 -1.20 -2.35
C VAL A 365 -19.21 0.29 -1.99
N GLY A 366 -18.02 0.74 -1.61
CA GLY A 366 -17.73 2.14 -1.31
C GLY A 366 -17.93 3.04 -2.53
N GLY A 367 -17.42 2.64 -3.70
CA GLY A 367 -17.63 3.33 -4.96
C GLY A 367 -19.10 3.42 -5.36
N MET A 368 -19.85 2.34 -5.15
CA MET A 368 -21.31 2.32 -5.33
C MET A 368 -22.02 3.31 -4.40
N ASN A 369 -21.68 3.32 -3.11
CA ASN A 369 -22.26 4.24 -2.14
C ASN A 369 -21.94 5.70 -2.47
N ALA A 370 -20.68 6.00 -2.74
CA ALA A 370 -20.22 7.33 -3.13
C ALA A 370 -20.92 7.80 -4.40
N ALA A 371 -20.86 7.02 -5.49
CA ALA A 371 -21.50 7.38 -6.75
C ALA A 371 -23.02 7.61 -6.60
N ASN A 372 -23.69 6.80 -5.76
CA ASN A 372 -25.12 6.95 -5.51
C ASN A 372 -25.45 8.17 -4.63
N ALA A 373 -24.54 8.61 -3.77
CA ALA A 373 -24.68 9.88 -3.05
C ALA A 373 -24.60 11.08 -4.02
N ILE A 374 -23.67 11.02 -5.00
CA ILE A 374 -23.52 12.06 -6.03
C ILE A 374 -24.77 12.14 -6.93
N ILE A 375 -25.17 11.01 -7.55
CA ILE A 375 -26.39 10.95 -8.37
C ILE A 375 -27.21 9.72 -7.97
N PRO A 376 -28.30 9.90 -7.20
CA PRO A 376 -29.14 8.80 -6.74
C PRO A 376 -29.67 7.91 -7.88
N GLY A 377 -29.55 6.60 -7.70
CA GLY A 377 -29.94 5.58 -8.68
C GLY A 377 -28.95 5.42 -9.85
N PHE A 378 -28.57 6.52 -10.49
CA PHE A 378 -27.61 6.50 -11.60
C PHE A 378 -26.23 6.03 -11.15
N GLY A 379 -25.78 6.41 -9.95
CA GLY A 379 -24.50 5.99 -9.41
C GLY A 379 -24.34 4.47 -9.34
N PHE A 380 -25.34 3.76 -8.78
CA PHE A 380 -25.33 2.30 -8.76
C PHE A 380 -25.34 1.69 -10.17
N PHE A 381 -26.18 2.21 -11.06
CA PHE A 381 -26.24 1.78 -12.45
C PHE A 381 -24.88 1.90 -13.14
N PHE A 382 -24.22 3.05 -13.01
CA PHE A 382 -22.97 3.35 -13.69
C PHE A 382 -21.81 2.52 -13.14
N VAL A 383 -21.66 2.43 -11.81
CA VAL A 383 -20.58 1.65 -11.18
C VAL A 383 -20.71 0.16 -11.50
N ALA A 384 -21.92 -0.40 -11.41
CA ALA A 384 -22.16 -1.80 -11.76
C ALA A 384 -21.87 -2.08 -13.24
N GLY A 385 -22.33 -1.20 -14.15
CA GLY A 385 -22.05 -1.30 -15.57
C GLY A 385 -20.56 -1.25 -15.88
N LEU A 386 -19.84 -0.27 -15.31
CA LEU A 386 -18.39 -0.12 -15.53
C LEU A 386 -17.61 -1.32 -14.99
N TYR A 387 -17.99 -1.88 -13.83
CA TYR A 387 -17.35 -3.06 -13.28
C TYR A 387 -17.46 -4.28 -14.20
N ILE A 388 -18.65 -4.55 -14.73
CA ILE A 388 -18.86 -5.66 -15.66
C ILE A 388 -18.17 -5.41 -17.00
N LEU A 389 -18.20 -4.17 -17.53
CA LEU A 389 -17.46 -3.83 -18.74
C LEU A 389 -15.95 -3.99 -18.57
N ASN A 390 -15.42 -3.65 -17.40
CA ASN A 390 -14.02 -3.85 -17.06
C ASN A 390 -13.65 -5.34 -17.00
N GLU A 391 -14.52 -6.20 -16.46
CA GLU A 391 -14.34 -7.66 -16.49
C GLU A 391 -14.35 -8.20 -17.94
N ILE A 392 -15.27 -7.73 -18.79
CA ILE A 392 -15.37 -8.14 -20.20
C ILE A 392 -14.16 -7.67 -21.01
N GLY A 393 -13.59 -6.50 -20.68
CA GLY A 393 -12.47 -5.88 -21.39
C GLY A 393 -11.08 -6.36 -20.97
N ASP A 394 -10.96 -7.51 -20.29
CA ASP A 394 -9.70 -8.05 -19.75
C ASP A 394 -9.07 -7.16 -18.65
N GLN A 395 -9.89 -6.47 -17.86
CA GLN A 395 -9.49 -5.70 -16.68
C GLN A 395 -8.45 -4.59 -16.98
N PRO A 396 -8.76 -3.65 -17.91
CA PRO A 396 -7.87 -2.53 -18.20
C PRO A 396 -7.63 -1.65 -16.96
N ILE A 397 -8.62 -1.60 -16.06
CA ILE A 397 -8.50 -1.01 -14.72
C ILE A 397 -8.43 -2.16 -13.72
N VAL A 398 -7.48 -2.08 -12.78
CA VAL A 398 -7.38 -3.06 -11.69
C VAL A 398 -8.68 -3.08 -10.90
N ARG A 399 -9.23 -4.26 -10.59
CA ARG A 399 -10.58 -4.39 -9.99
C ARG A 399 -10.83 -3.49 -8.78
N MET A 400 -9.85 -3.38 -7.89
CA MET A 400 -9.92 -2.53 -6.70
C MET A 400 -10.01 -1.03 -7.00
N ALA A 401 -9.54 -0.59 -8.18
CA ALA A 401 -9.59 0.80 -8.63
C ALA A 401 -10.92 1.17 -9.32
N VAL A 402 -11.73 0.19 -9.73
CA VAL A 402 -12.96 0.43 -10.50
C VAL A 402 -13.94 1.28 -9.70
N GLY A 403 -14.21 0.93 -8.44
CA GLY A 403 -15.15 1.66 -7.58
C GLY A 403 -14.80 3.15 -7.43
N PRO A 404 -13.61 3.50 -6.91
CA PRO A 404 -13.17 4.90 -6.78
C PRO A 404 -13.18 5.64 -8.13
N THR A 405 -12.68 5.01 -9.20
CA THR A 405 -12.62 5.64 -10.53
C THR A 405 -14.02 5.91 -11.08
N ALA A 406 -14.95 4.97 -10.92
CA ALA A 406 -16.33 5.12 -11.34
C ALA A 406 -17.03 6.25 -10.58
N ALA A 407 -16.80 6.37 -9.26
CA ALA A 407 -17.36 7.46 -8.46
C ALA A 407 -16.88 8.83 -8.94
N ILE A 408 -15.58 8.98 -9.25
CA ILE A 408 -15.03 10.21 -9.85
C ILE A 408 -15.69 10.50 -11.21
N MET A 409 -15.85 9.48 -12.07
CA MET A 409 -16.53 9.64 -13.35
C MET A 409 -17.98 10.10 -13.18
N VAL A 410 -18.70 9.56 -12.20
CA VAL A 410 -20.08 9.97 -11.87
C VAL A 410 -20.11 11.42 -11.40
N GLY A 411 -19.15 11.87 -10.58
CA GLY A 411 -19.01 13.29 -10.21
C GLY A 411 -18.78 14.22 -11.40
N ILE A 412 -17.96 13.80 -12.36
CA ILE A 412 -17.77 14.55 -13.62
C ILE A 412 -19.08 14.58 -14.43
N ILE A 413 -19.78 13.45 -14.55
CA ILE A 413 -21.08 13.36 -15.24
C ILE A 413 -22.14 14.24 -14.56
N ALA A 414 -22.17 14.29 -13.22
CA ALA A 414 -23.09 15.12 -12.46
C ALA A 414 -22.93 16.60 -12.82
N ASN A 415 -21.68 17.05 -12.96
CA ASN A 415 -21.37 18.41 -13.39
C ASN A 415 -21.77 18.70 -14.82
N ILE A 416 -21.60 17.73 -15.73
CA ILE A 416 -22.12 17.85 -17.10
C ILE A 416 -23.65 17.94 -17.09
N PHE A 417 -24.33 17.11 -16.31
CA PHE A 417 -25.79 17.14 -16.19
C PHE A 417 -26.31 18.44 -15.57
N ALA A 418 -25.61 19.00 -14.58
CA ALA A 418 -25.95 20.29 -14.00
C ALA A 418 -25.91 21.43 -15.03
N LEU A 419 -24.96 21.40 -15.98
CA LEU A 419 -24.92 22.37 -17.09
C LEU A 419 -26.14 22.28 -18.03
N PHE A 420 -26.79 21.12 -18.11
CA PHE A 420 -28.01 20.89 -18.89
C PHE A 420 -29.28 20.87 -18.04
N SER A 421 -29.21 21.22 -16.75
CA SER A 421 -30.34 21.16 -15.79
C SER A 421 -30.97 19.77 -15.67
N LEU A 422 -30.16 18.71 -15.81
CA LEU A 422 -30.58 17.31 -15.67
C LEU A 422 -30.33 16.75 -14.26
N VAL A 423 -29.57 17.46 -13.44
CA VAL A 423 -29.31 17.21 -12.01
C VAL A 423 -29.20 18.55 -11.29
#